data_AF-A0A931W979-F1
#
_entry.id   AF-A0A931W979-F1
#
_cell.length_a   1.000
_cell.length_b   1.000
_cell.length_c   1.000
_cell.angle_alpha   90.00
_cell.angle_beta   90.00
_cell.angle_gamma   90.00
#
_symmetry.space_group_name_H-M   'P 1'
#
loop_
_entity.id
_entity.type
_entity.pdbx_description
1 polymer ?
#
loop_
_entity_poly.entity_id
_entity_poly.type
_entity_poly.pdbx_seq_one_letter_code
_entity_poly.pdbx_strand_id
1 'polypeptide(L)' 'MDSNKLKCPMCGGQFDSQDEMDSHAKQMHSNKDEQEEHSIICSKCGMKAKSPQDLATHGQQHSTSS' A
#
# COMPACT_ATOMS: atom_id res chain seq x y z
N MET A 1 -17.10 6.46 -32.57
CA MET A 1 -16.89 5.42 -31.55
C MET A 1 -15.98 6.03 -30.52
N ASP A 2 -16.58 6.48 -29.43
CA ASP A 2 -15.95 7.25 -28.37
C ASP A 2 -14.89 6.38 -27.70
N SER A 3 -13.63 6.58 -28.09
CA SER A 3 -12.48 5.91 -27.50
C SER A 3 -12.40 6.34 -26.05
N ASN A 4 -12.96 5.53 -25.16
CA ASN A 4 -12.96 5.73 -23.71
C ASN A 4 -11.52 5.56 -23.19
N LYS A 5 -10.68 6.56 -23.44
CA LYS A 5 -9.30 6.63 -22.96
C LYS A 5 -9.33 6.91 -21.46
N LEU A 6 -8.51 6.18 -20.73
CA LEU A 6 -8.46 6.26 -19.27
C LEU A 6 -7.56 7.42 -18.89
N LYS A 7 -8.08 8.29 -18.02
CA LYS A 7 -7.40 9.51 -17.63
C LYS A 7 -6.84 9.34 -16.22
N CYS A 8 -5.54 9.53 -16.05
CA CYS A 8 -4.93 9.50 -14.73
C CYS A 8 -5.49 10.65 -13.88
N PRO A 9 -6.04 10.37 -12.69
CA PRO A 9 -6.61 11.42 -11.84
C PRO A 9 -5.55 12.34 -11.20
N MET A 10 -4.29 11.90 -11.16
CA MET A 10 -3.18 12.63 -10.53
C MET A 10 -2.66 13.75 -11.44
N CYS A 11 -2.46 13.46 -12.73
CA CYS A 11 -1.83 14.36 -13.69
C CYS A 11 -2.69 14.67 -14.93
N GLY A 12 -3.77 13.91 -15.15
CA GLY A 12 -4.62 14.05 -16.32
C GLY A 12 -4.11 13.38 -17.59
N GLY A 13 -3.05 12.58 -17.53
CA GLY A 13 -2.54 11.81 -18.68
C GLY A 13 -3.59 10.85 -19.23
N GLN A 14 -3.66 10.69 -20.56
CA GLN A 14 -4.62 9.81 -21.23
C GLN A 14 -3.94 8.55 -21.74
N PHE A 15 -4.55 7.40 -21.48
CA PHE A 15 -4.03 6.08 -21.82
C PHE A 15 -5.10 5.26 -22.54
N ASP A 16 -4.67 4.35 -23.41
CA ASP A 16 -5.58 3.49 -24.18
C ASP A 16 -6.07 2.27 -23.40
N SER A 17 -5.50 2.02 -22.22
CA SER A 17 -5.88 0.89 -21.35
C SER A 17 -5.59 1.16 -19.87
N GLN A 18 -6.30 0.44 -19.00
CA GLN A 18 -6.19 0.60 -17.54
C GLN A 18 -4.81 0.18 -17.05
N ASP A 19 -4.25 -0.87 -17.65
CA ASP A 19 -2.92 -1.39 -17.33
C ASP A 19 -1.82 -0.35 -17.58
N GLU A 20 -1.91 0.40 -18.69
CA GLU A 20 -0.97 1.48 -19.00
C GLU A 20 -1.12 2.66 -18.04
N MET A 21 -2.35 3.03 -17.69
CA MET A 21 -2.62 4.09 -16.73
C MET A 21 -2.13 3.71 -15.32
N ASP A 22 -2.39 2.48 -14.90
CA ASP A 22 -1.97 1.94 -13.61
C ASP A 22 -0.45 1.83 -13.52
N SER A 23 0.20 1.30 -14.56
CA SER A 23 1.67 1.27 -14.66
C SER A 23 2.28 2.67 -14.65
N HIS A 24 1.67 3.63 -15.35
CA HIS A 24 2.07 5.03 -15.29
C HIS A 24 1.92 5.59 -13.88
N ALA A 25 0.77 5.37 -13.23
CA ALA A 25 0.53 5.83 -11.88
C ALA A 25 1.53 5.18 -10.91
N LYS A 26 1.82 3.89 -11.03
CA LYS A 26 2.82 3.20 -10.21
C LYS A 26 4.26 3.66 -10.46
N GLN A 27 4.60 4.21 -11.62
CA GLN A 27 5.97 4.66 -11.89
C GLN A 27 6.16 6.15 -11.59
N MET A 28 5.19 6.97 -12.00
CA MET A 28 5.25 8.44 -11.89
C MET A 28 4.59 8.97 -10.63
N HIS A 29 3.66 8.20 -10.06
CA HIS A 29 2.77 8.59 -8.99
C HIS A 29 2.66 7.54 -7.88
N SER A 30 3.61 6.58 -7.80
CA SER A 30 3.74 5.67 -6.65
C SER A 30 4.14 6.48 -5.44
N ASN A 31 3.15 7.16 -4.86
CA ASN A 31 3.17 7.43 -3.46
C ASN A 31 3.13 6.06 -2.80
N LYS A 32 4.14 5.84 -1.97
CA LYS A 32 4.58 4.64 -1.26
C LYS A 32 3.53 4.07 -0.29
N ASP A 33 2.28 3.96 -0.75
CA ASP A 33 1.11 3.62 0.04
C ASP A 33 0.65 2.17 -0.22
N GLU A 34 1.10 1.55 -1.32
CA GLU A 34 0.95 0.10 -1.53
C GLU A 34 1.81 -0.75 -0.55
N GLN A 35 2.61 -0.11 0.32
CA GLN A 35 3.22 -0.78 1.48
C GLN A 35 2.27 -0.90 2.69
N GLU A 36 1.03 -0.41 2.60
CA GLU A 36 0.08 -0.55 3.70
C GLU A 36 -0.48 -1.99 3.82
N GLU A 37 -0.58 -2.75 2.73
CA GLU A 37 -1.10 -4.14 2.80
C GLU A 37 -0.13 -5.13 3.48
N HIS A 38 1.16 -4.80 3.53
CA HIS A 38 2.18 -5.62 4.21
C HIS A 38 2.53 -5.10 5.61
N SER A 39 1.83 -4.08 6.10
CA SER A 39 2.01 -3.60 7.46
C SER A 39 1.37 -4.57 8.45
N ILE A 40 2.18 -5.21 9.27
CA ILE A 40 1.71 -6.25 10.18
C ILE A 40 1.31 -5.58 11.49
N ILE A 41 0.04 -5.67 11.85
CA ILE A 41 -0.52 -4.94 12.99
C ILE A 41 -0.63 -5.86 14.21
N CYS A 42 -0.20 -5.37 15.37
CA CYS A 42 -0.39 -6.07 16.62
C CYS A 42 -1.86 -6.11 17.02
N SER A 43 -2.44 -7.30 17.16
CA SER A 43 -3.83 -7.45 17.61
C SER A 43 -4.06 -7.02 19.07
N LYS A 44 -3.00 -6.92 19.90
CA LYS A 44 -3.12 -6.54 21.32
C LYS A 44 -3.12 -5.04 21.56
N CYS A 45 -2.42 -4.25 20.74
CA CYS A 45 -2.30 -2.80 20.93
C CYS A 45 -2.47 -1.95 19.65
N GLY A 46 -2.63 -2.58 18.48
CA GLY A 46 -2.79 -1.90 17.20
C GLY A 46 -1.49 -1.32 16.61
N MET A 47 -0.32 -1.67 17.15
CA MET A 47 0.95 -1.15 16.64
C MET A 47 1.22 -1.67 15.22
N LYS A 48 1.41 -0.73 14.27
CA LYS A 48 1.85 -1.04 12.91
C LYS A 48 3.35 -1.36 12.92
N ALA A 49 3.70 -2.59 12.55
CA ALA A 49 5.09 -3.01 12.39
C ALA A 49 5.44 -3.12 10.90
N LYS A 50 6.67 -2.71 10.58
CA LYS A 50 7.24 -2.75 9.22
C LYS A 50 7.68 -4.14 8.76
N SER A 51 7.65 -5.13 9.65
CA SER A 51 8.15 -6.49 9.38
C SER A 51 7.65 -7.48 10.45
N PRO A 52 7.55 -8.78 10.12
CA PRO A 52 7.05 -9.80 11.05
C PRO A 52 7.99 -10.02 12.24
N GLN A 53 9.31 -9.87 12.05
CA GLN A 53 10.30 -9.99 13.13
C GLN A 53 10.15 -8.87 14.17
N ASP A 54 9.87 -7.65 13.72
CA ASP A 54 9.62 -6.47 14.55
C ASP A 54 8.34 -6.69 15.37
N LEU A 55 7.28 -7.21 14.73
CA LEU A 55 6.04 -7.56 15.41
C LEU A 55 6.20 -8.71 16.41
N ALA A 56 7.00 -9.73 16.09
CA ALA A 56 7.23 -10.87 16.99
C ALA A 56 7.93 -10.42 18.28
N THR A 57 8.99 -9.62 18.16
CA THR A 57 9.72 -9.04 19.31
C THR A 57 8.80 -8.14 20.14
N HIS A 58 8.02 -7.29 19.47
CA HIS A 58 7.00 -6.47 20.11
C HIS A 58 5.94 -7.31 20.85
N GLY A 59 5.47 -8.40 20.23
CA GLY A 59 4.50 -9.35 20.79
C GLY A 59 4.97 -9.97 22.10
N GLN A 60 6.27 -10.23 22.24
CA GLN A 60 6.86 -10.75 23.47
C GLN A 60 6.74 -9.78 24.65
N GLN A 61 6.72 -8.47 24.40
CA GLN A 61 6.50 -7.47 25.45
C GLN A 61 5.07 -7.52 26.00
N HIS A 62 4.09 -7.96 25.20
CA HIS A 62 2.72 -8.17 25.67
C HIS A 62 2.52 -9.48 26.43
N SER A 63 3.52 -10.36 26.41
CA SER A 63 3.47 -11.66 27.10
C SER A 63 3.94 -11.56 28.56
N THR A 64 4.38 -10.39 29.02
CA THR A 64 4.82 -10.15 30.41
C THR A 64 3.71 -9.66 31.34
N SER A 65 2.47 -10.10 31.12
CA SER A 65 1.48 -10.10 32.20
C SER A 65 1.28 -11.55 32.61
N SER A 66 1.92 -11.90 33.73
CA SER A 66 1.57 -13.06 34.55
C SER A 66 0.11 -13.02 34.98
#